data_AF-A0A966TKF9-F1
#
_entry.id   AF-A0A966TKF9-F1
#
_cell.length_a   1.000
_cell.length_b   1.000
_cell.length_c   1.000
_cell.angle_alpha   90.00
_cell.angle_beta   90.00
_cell.angle_gamma   90.00
#
_symmetry.space_group_name_H-M   'P 1'
#
loop_
_entity.id
_entity.type
_entity.pdbx_description
1 polymer ?
#
loop_
_entity_poly.entity_id
_entity_poly.type
_entity_poly.pdbx_seq_one_letter_code
_entity_poly.pdbx_strand_id
1 'polypeptide(L)'
;MALKEKLQSDLTASMRARDELRSGTIRMVLTAIKNEEVSGKEARELSDSEIITVLSREAKKRREAAEAYEQAGAKDRASNEKAEGLIIAEYLP
;
A
#
# COMPACT_ATOMS: atom_id res chain seq x y z
N MET A 1 -3.47 17.83 -5.38
CA MET A 1 -3.11 16.66 -6.20
C MET A 1 -3.94 15.51 -5.68
N ALA A 2 -4.62 14.75 -6.55
CA ALA A 2 -5.45 13.63 -6.11
C ALA A 2 -4.58 12.54 -5.46
N LEU A 3 -5.12 11.75 -4.54
CA LEU A 3 -4.32 10.79 -3.77
C LEU A 3 -3.65 9.74 -4.68
N LYS A 4 -4.35 9.29 -5.72
CA LYS A 4 -3.81 8.37 -6.73
C LYS A 4 -2.63 8.97 -7.49
N GLU A 5 -2.71 10.25 -7.86
CA GLU A 5 -1.64 10.98 -8.54
C GLU A 5 -0.40 11.11 -7.64
N LYS A 6 -0.62 11.41 -6.34
CA LYS A 6 0.46 11.45 -5.35
C LYS A 6 1.20 10.11 -5.27
N LEU A 7 0.46 9.00 -5.17
CA LEU A 7 1.05 7.65 -5.17
C LEU A 7 1.87 7.37 -6.44
N GLN A 8 1.39 7.78 -7.62
CA GLN A 8 2.12 7.60 -8.88
C GLN A 8 3.40 8.45 -8.96
N SER A 9 3.33 9.69 -8.47
CA SER A 9 4.50 10.58 -8.36
C SER A 9 5.54 10.00 -7.40
N ASP A 10 5.10 9.53 -6.22
CA ASP A 10 5.98 8.96 -5.20
C ASP A 10 6.57 7.61 -5.62
N LEU A 11 5.86 6.82 -6.45
CA LEU A 11 6.43 5.64 -7.11
C LEU A 11 7.60 6.02 -8.01
N THR A 12 7.42 7.05 -8.84
CA THR A 12 8.47 7.51 -9.75
C THR A 12 9.68 8.04 -8.96
N ALA A 13 9.44 8.79 -7.90
CA ALA A 13 10.48 9.31 -7.02
C ALA A 13 11.26 8.19 -6.32
N SER A 14 10.57 7.21 -5.73
CA SER A 14 11.19 6.06 -5.04
C SER A 14 12.00 5.18 -6.00
N MET A 15 11.51 4.95 -7.23
CA MET A 15 12.28 4.23 -8.26
C MET A 15 13.57 4.97 -8.65
N ARG A 16 13.53 6.31 -8.79
CA ARG A 16 14.74 7.11 -9.07
C ARG A 16 15.74 7.08 -7.91
N ALA A 17 15.23 7.09 -6.68
CA ALA A 17 16.02 6.99 -5.46
C ALA A 17 16.54 5.57 -5.18
N ARG A 18 16.11 4.56 -5.95
CA ARG A 18 16.36 3.13 -5.70
C ARG A 18 15.89 2.66 -4.32
N ASP A 19 14.80 3.26 -3.85
CA ASP A 19 14.11 2.83 -2.63
C ASP A 19 13.18 1.66 -2.99
N GLU A 20 13.73 0.45 -2.93
CA GLU A 20 13.03 -0.78 -3.33
C GLU A 20 11.84 -1.10 -2.43
N LEU A 21 11.97 -0.86 -1.13
CA LEU A 21 10.90 -1.08 -0.16
C LEU A 21 9.72 -0.16 -0.49
N ARG A 22 9.96 1.15 -0.60
CA ARG A 22 8.91 2.14 -0.88
C ARG A 22 8.30 1.94 -2.26
N SER A 23 9.11 1.74 -3.28
CA SER A 23 8.59 1.51 -4.65
C SER A 23 7.80 0.21 -4.75
N GLY A 24 8.21 -0.85 -4.05
CA GLY A 24 7.49 -2.11 -3.93
C GLY A 24 6.13 -1.93 -3.24
N THR A 25 6.10 -1.29 -2.08
CA THR A 25 4.87 -1.03 -1.33
C THR A 25 3.90 -0.16 -2.12
N ILE A 26 4.37 0.93 -2.74
CA ILE A 26 3.52 1.82 -3.55
C ILE A 26 2.95 1.09 -4.76
N ARG A 27 3.74 0.25 -5.45
CA ARG A 27 3.25 -0.57 -6.57
C ARG A 27 2.16 -1.54 -6.12
N MET A 28 2.32 -2.14 -4.95
CA MET A 28 1.31 -3.02 -4.36
C MET A 28 0.00 -2.27 -4.10
N VAL A 29 0.03 -1.11 -3.42
CA VAL A 29 -1.22 -0.37 -3.14
C VAL A 29 -1.87 0.18 -4.41
N LEU A 30 -1.11 0.64 -5.40
CA LEU A 30 -1.65 1.03 -6.72
C LEU A 30 -2.34 -0.14 -7.43
N THR A 31 -1.82 -1.36 -7.25
CA THR A 31 -2.44 -2.59 -7.77
C THR A 31 -3.73 -2.91 -7.03
N ALA A 32 -3.77 -2.78 -5.70
CA ALA A 32 -4.98 -2.94 -4.91
C ALA A 32 -6.07 -1.94 -5.31
N ILE A 33 -5.70 -0.67 -5.52
CA ILE A 33 -6.60 0.36 -6.05
C ILE A 33 -7.12 -0.06 -7.43
N LYS A 34 -6.24 -0.46 -8.35
CA LYS A 34 -6.65 -0.87 -9.70
C LYS A 34 -7.58 -2.08 -9.69
N ASN A 35 -7.36 -3.03 -8.80
CA ASN A 35 -8.23 -4.19 -8.64
C ASN A 35 -9.62 -3.78 -8.17
N GLU A 36 -9.71 -2.82 -7.23
CA GLU A 36 -11.00 -2.29 -6.77
C GLU A 36 -11.70 -1.46 -7.87
N GLU A 37 -10.95 -0.74 -8.69
CA GLU A 37 -11.50 0.00 -9.85
C GLU A 37 -12.17 -0.90 -10.89
N VAL A 38 -11.77 -2.17 -10.99
CA VAL A 38 -12.27 -3.14 -11.97
C VAL A 38 -13.10 -4.27 -11.37
N SER A 39 -13.32 -4.28 -10.05
CA SER A 39 -14.06 -5.34 -9.34
C SER A 39 -15.57 -5.28 -9.57
N GLY A 40 -16.08 -4.10 -9.94
CA GLY A 40 -17.49 -3.85 -10.21
C GLY A 40 -17.97 -4.37 -11.56
N LYS A 41 -19.24 -4.09 -11.88
CA LYS A 41 -19.83 -4.42 -13.19
C LYS A 41 -19.13 -3.71 -14.35
N GLU A 42 -18.62 -2.51 -14.08
CA GLU A 42 -17.90 -1.67 -15.03
C GLU A 42 -16.67 -1.08 -14.33
N ALA A 43 -15.62 -0.84 -15.11
CA ALA A 43 -14.42 -0.19 -14.60
C ALA A 43 -14.69 1.29 -14.33
N ARG A 44 -14.28 1.79 -13.17
CA ARG A 44 -14.39 3.22 -12.81
C ARG A 44 -13.20 3.67 -11.99
N GLU A 45 -12.97 4.97 -11.94
CA GLU A 45 -11.98 5.54 -11.02
C GLU A 45 -12.54 5.62 -9.59
N LEU A 46 -11.67 5.42 -8.61
CA LEU A 46 -12.01 5.63 -7.21
C LEU A 46 -11.82 7.09 -6.81
N SER A 47 -12.71 7.57 -5.96
CA SER A 47 -12.51 8.82 -5.22
C SER A 47 -11.43 8.67 -4.13
N ASP A 48 -10.88 9.79 -3.64
CA ASP A 48 -9.86 9.77 -2.60
C ASP A 48 -10.33 9.07 -1.31
N SER A 49 -11.61 9.18 -0.94
CA SER A 49 -12.17 8.49 0.23
C SER A 49 -12.24 6.96 0.04
N GLU A 50 -12.54 6.51 -1.17
CA GLU A 50 -12.51 5.09 -1.53
C GLU A 50 -11.07 4.56 -1.57
N ILE A 51 -10.12 5.35 -2.06
CA ILE A 51 -8.69 5.02 -2.01
C ILE A 51 -8.22 4.90 -0.56
N ILE A 52 -8.58 5.85 0.32
CA ILE A 52 -8.28 5.78 1.76
C ILE A 52 -8.83 4.47 2.36
N THR A 53 -10.02 4.05 1.93
CA THR A 53 -10.62 2.77 2.37
C THR A 53 -9.80 1.56 1.90
N VAL A 54 -9.31 1.56 0.66
CA VAL A 54 -8.38 0.54 0.15
C VAL A 54 -7.08 0.53 0.96
N LEU A 55 -6.44 1.69 1.12
CA LEU A 55 -5.18 1.83 1.85
C LEU A 55 -5.31 1.41 3.33
N SER A 56 -6.42 1.75 3.98
CA SER A 56 -6.70 1.33 5.36
C SER A 56 -6.80 -0.19 5.50
N ARG A 57 -7.44 -0.86 4.52
CA ARG A 57 -7.49 -2.33 4.47
C ARG A 57 -6.09 -2.93 4.26
N GLU A 58 -5.29 -2.37 3.36
CA GLU A 58 -3.93 -2.85 3.11
C GLU A 58 -3.02 -2.64 4.34
N ALA A 59 -3.06 -1.47 4.99
CA ALA A 59 -2.31 -1.21 6.22
C ALA A 59 -2.69 -2.20 7.33
N LYS A 60 -3.98 -2.51 7.48
CA LYS A 60 -4.45 -3.52 8.43
C LYS A 60 -3.89 -4.91 8.11
N LYS A 61 -3.92 -5.34 6.83
CA LYS A 61 -3.33 -6.62 6.41
C LYS A 61 -1.85 -6.72 6.75
N ARG A 62 -1.09 -5.65 6.57
CA ARG A 62 0.34 -5.59 6.94
C ARG A 62 0.55 -5.75 8.45
N ARG A 63 -0.29 -5.11 9.26
CA ARG A 63 -0.25 -5.29 10.72
C ARG A 63 -0.54 -6.75 11.12
N GLU A 64 -1.60 -7.34 10.57
CA GLU A 64 -1.99 -8.72 10.86
C GLU A 64 -0.93 -9.73 10.39
N ALA A 65 -0.33 -9.52 9.21
CA ALA A 65 0.76 -10.34 8.70
C ALA A 65 2.02 -10.22 9.56
N ALA A 66 2.37 -9.01 10.00
CA ALA A 66 3.49 -8.78 10.91
C ALA A 66 3.32 -9.52 12.24
N GLU A 67 2.13 -9.45 12.83
CA GLU A 67 1.79 -10.17 14.07
C GLU A 67 1.90 -11.69 13.87
N ALA A 68 1.37 -12.22 12.75
CA ALA A 68 1.45 -13.64 12.43
C ALA A 68 2.90 -14.12 12.23
N TYR A 69 3.74 -13.35 11.52
CA TYR A 69 5.15 -13.69 11.35
C TYR A 69 5.94 -13.62 12.65
N GLU A 70 5.66 -12.65 13.52
CA GLU A 70 6.28 -12.55 14.85
C GLU A 70 5.96 -13.79 15.70
N GLN A 71 4.69 -14.21 15.72
CA GLN A 71 4.24 -15.41 16.44
C GLN A 71 4.89 -16.69 15.90
N ALA A 72 5.16 -16.75 14.59
CA ALA A 72 5.85 -17.86 13.94
C ALA A 72 7.39 -17.80 14.07
N GLY A 73 7.94 -16.81 14.77
CA GLY A 73 9.40 -16.63 14.93
C GLY A 73 10.11 -16.08 13.67
N ALA A 74 9.38 -15.69 12.63
CA ALA A 74 9.91 -15.17 11.38
C ALA A 74 10.14 -13.64 11.45
N LYS A 75 11.05 -13.21 12.32
CA LYS A 75 11.28 -11.79 12.66
C LYS A 75 11.62 -10.88 11.48
N ASP A 76 12.39 -11.39 10.51
CA ASP A 76 12.74 -10.60 9.31
C ASP A 76 11.50 -10.29 8.48
N ARG A 77 10.60 -11.27 8.30
CA ARG A 77 9.33 -11.07 7.59
C ARG A 77 8.40 -10.14 8.36
N ALA A 78 8.32 -10.29 9.68
CA ALA A 78 7.53 -9.38 10.53
C ALA A 78 8.03 -7.93 10.42
N SER A 79 9.34 -7.73 10.39
CA SER A 79 9.96 -6.40 10.25
C SER A 79 9.67 -5.79 8.88
N ASN A 80 9.75 -6.58 7.82
CA ASN A 80 9.37 -6.12 6.47
C ASN A 80 7.91 -5.69 6.41
N GLU A 81 6.97 -6.49 6.92
CA GLU A 81 5.54 -6.14 6.94
C GLU A 81 5.26 -4.85 7.73
N LYS A 82 5.93 -4.66 8.88
CA LYS A 82 5.83 -3.42 9.66
C LYS A 82 6.34 -2.22 8.85
N ALA A 83 7.47 -2.37 8.17
CA ALA A 83 8.07 -1.30 7.37
C ALA A 83 7.18 -0.91 6.18
N GLU A 84 6.60 -1.90 5.48
CA GLU A 84 5.62 -1.63 4.43
C GLU A 84 4.35 -0.95 4.98
N GLY A 85 3.85 -1.40 6.13
CA GLY A 85 2.70 -0.79 6.80
C GLY A 85 2.91 0.68 7.15
N LEU A 86 4.11 1.05 7.61
CA LEU A 86 4.47 2.45 7.89
C LEU A 86 4.42 3.32 6.63
N ILE A 87 4.90 2.79 5.50
CA ILE A 87 4.87 3.52 4.22
C ILE A 87 3.42 3.76 3.77
N ILE A 88 2.52 2.78 3.95
CA ILE A 88 1.09 2.95 3.63
C ILE A 88 0.47 4.02 4.54
N ALA A 89 0.83 4.04 5.82
CA ALA A 89 0.29 4.98 6.79
C ALA A 89 0.61 6.45 6.46
N GLU A 90 1.70 6.73 5.72
CA GLU A 90 2.02 8.10 5.24
C GLU A 90 0.96 8.69 4.28
N TYR A 91 0.07 7.86 3.73
CA TYR A 91 -0.98 8.26 2.79
C TYR A 91 -2.38 8.26 3.41
N LEU A 92 -2.47 7.99 4.72
CA LEU A 92 -3.71 8.01 5.49
C LEU A 92 -3.78 9.29 6.35
N PRO A 93 -4.98 9.83 6.60
CA PRO A 93 -5.17 10.99 7.48
C PRO A 93 -4.95 10.67 8.97
#